data_AF-A0A7V8SY77-F1
#
_entry.id   AF-A0A7V8SY77-F1
#
_cell.length_a   1.000
_cell.length_b   1.000
_cell.length_c   1.000
_cell.angle_alpha   90.00
_cell.angle_beta   90.00
_cell.angle_gamma   90.00
#
_symmetry.space_group_name_H-M   'P 1'
#
loop_
_entity.id
_entity.type
_entity.pdbx_description
1 polymer ?
#
loop_
_entity_poly.entity_id
_entity_poly.type
_entity_poly.pdbx_seq_one_letter_code
_entity_poly.pdbx_strand_id
1 'polypeptide(L)' 'MQPAACDHNRTQIIARRNGIDYVECLDCRQVFEAEDLEPVKADEEDE' A
#
# COMPACT_ATOMS: atom_id res chain seq x y z
N MET A 1 17.62 -6.27 1.51
CA MET A 1 17.33 -4.96 0.88
C MET A 1 15.91 -5.08 0.34
N GLN A 2 14.93 -4.53 1.05
CA GLN A 2 13.55 -4.51 0.56
C GLN A 2 13.52 -3.60 -0.68
N PRO A 3 12.96 -4.01 -1.82
CA PRO A 3 12.85 -3.13 -2.97
C PRO A 3 12.04 -1.91 -2.54
N ALA A 4 12.61 -0.71 -2.71
CA ALA A 4 11.93 0.52 -2.39
C ALA A 4 10.59 0.53 -3.13
N ALA A 5 9.51 0.82 -2.40
CA ALA A 5 8.22 1.11 -3.02
C ALA A 5 8.46 2.16 -4.11
N CYS A 6 7.86 1.96 -5.28
CA CYS A 6 8.07 2.88 -6.38
C CYS A 6 7.43 4.25 -6.04
N ASP A 7 8.08 5.35 -6.42
CA ASP A 7 7.62 6.72 -6.12
C ASP A 7 6.40 7.17 -6.96
N HIS A 8 5.78 6.24 -7.70
CA HIS A 8 4.65 6.54 -8.57
C HIS A 8 3.36 6.68 -7.78
N ASN A 9 2.57 7.69 -8.13
CA ASN A 9 1.27 7.94 -7.49
C ASN A 9 0.11 7.16 -8.14
N ARG A 10 0.35 6.43 -9.25
CA ARG A 10 -0.69 5.69 -9.97
C ARG A 10 -0.62 4.21 -9.62
N THR A 11 -1.37 3.84 -8.61
CA THR A 11 -1.51 2.46 -8.18
C THR A 11 -2.98 2.02 -8.26
N GLN A 12 -3.22 0.73 -8.47
CA GLN A 12 -4.56 0.14 -8.45
C GLN A 12 -4.58 -1.19 -7.70
N ILE A 13 -5.68 -1.48 -7.01
CA ILE A 13 -5.87 -2.78 -6.37
C ILE A 13 -6.20 -3.81 -7.44
N ILE A 14 -5.38 -4.85 -7.55
CA ILE A 14 -5.56 -5.94 -8.51
C ILE A 14 -6.20 -7.18 -7.89
N ALA A 15 -6.03 -7.38 -6.58
CA ALA A 15 -6.64 -8.49 -5.85
C ALA A 15 -6.75 -8.19 -4.36
N ARG A 16 -7.69 -8.86 -3.70
CA ARG A 16 -7.83 -8.87 -2.23
C ARG A 16 -7.88 -10.32 -1.76
N ARG A 17 -6.96 -10.75 -0.89
CA ARG A 17 -6.91 -12.13 -0.40
C ARG A 17 -6.53 -12.18 1.08
N ASN A 18 -7.32 -12.87 1.89
CA ASN A 18 -7.07 -12.99 3.35
C ASN A 18 -6.90 -11.65 4.09
N GLY A 19 -7.55 -10.57 3.62
CA GLY A 19 -7.39 -9.23 4.18
C GLY A 19 -6.20 -8.43 3.63
N ILE A 20 -5.43 -9.02 2.72
CA ILE A 20 -4.29 -8.39 2.05
C ILE A 20 -4.76 -7.78 0.74
N ASP A 21 -4.48 -6.48 0.57
CA ASP A 21 -4.68 -5.80 -0.70
C ASP A 21 -3.41 -5.88 -1.55
N TYR A 22 -3.53 -6.52 -2.72
CA TYR A 22 -2.48 -6.52 -3.72
C TYR A 22 -2.66 -5.30 -4.61
N VAL A 23 -1.69 -4.41 -4.55
CA VAL A 23 -1.69 -3.15 -5.28
C VAL A 23 -0.62 -3.20 -6.35
N GLU A 24 -0.99 -2.90 -7.60
CA GLU A 24 -0.07 -2.80 -8.73
C GLU A 24 0.15 -1.33 -9.11
N CYS A 25 1.41 -0.96 -9.35
CA CYS A 25 1.75 0.30 -9.99
C CYS A 25 1.46 0.26 -11.49
N LEU A 26 0.68 1.21 -12.00
CA LEU A 26 0.37 1.29 -13.43
C LEU A 26 1.54 1.79 -14.28
N ASP A 27 2.54 2.43 -13.68
CA ASP A 27 3.70 2.97 -14.38
C ASP A 27 4.85 1.95 -14.50
N CYS A 28 5.19 1.25 -13.42
CA CYS A 28 6.29 0.27 -13.42
C CYS A 28 5.84 -1.20 -13.33
N ARG A 29 4.54 -1.45 -13.18
CA ARG A 29 3.94 -2.80 -12.99
C ARG A 29 4.52 -3.58 -11.81
N GLN A 30 5.04 -2.86 -10.82
CA GLN A 30 5.47 -3.45 -9.58
C GLN A 30 4.23 -3.72 -8.72
N VAL A 31 4.12 -4.94 -8.19
CA VAL A 31 3.05 -5.36 -7.29
C VAL A 31 3.58 -5.34 -5.87
N PHE A 32 2.80 -4.79 -4.95
CA PHE A 32 3.11 -4.73 -3.53
C PHE A 32 1.91 -5.20 -2.69
N GLU A 33 2.24 -5.85 -1.59
CA GLU A 33 1.30 -6.30 -0.59
C GLU A 33 1.05 -5.15 0.38
N ALA A 34 -0.14 -4.56 0.31
CA ALA A 34 -0.67 -3.74 1.38
C ALA A 34 -1.24 -4.68 2.45
N GLU A 35 -0.34 -5.47 3.04
CA GLU A 35 -0.52 -6.05 4.37
C GLU A 35 -0.32 -4.89 5.33
N ASP A 36 -1.38 -4.48 6.04
CA ASP A 36 -1.25 -3.63 7.23
C ASP A 36 -0.92 -2.14 6.98
N LEU A 37 -1.83 -1.43 6.29
CA LEU A 37 -2.25 -0.19 6.93
C LEU A 37 -3.27 -0.61 7.99
N GLU A 38 -2.82 -1.00 9.19
CA GLU A 38 -3.53 -0.46 10.36
C GLU A 38 -3.68 1.02 10.03
N PRO A 39 -4.89 1.61 10.01
CA PRO A 39 -4.97 3.05 9.96
C PRO A 39 -4.10 3.48 11.12
N VAL A 40 -2.92 4.04 10.84
CA VAL A 40 -2.31 4.95 11.78
C VAL A 40 -3.43 5.95 11.93
N LYS A 41 -4.24 5.78 12.98
CA LYS A 41 -4.92 6.90 13.58
C LYS A 41 -3.76 7.85 13.71
N ALA A 42 -3.74 8.87 12.85
CA ALA A 42 -3.03 10.08 13.18
C ALA A 42 -3.37 10.28 14.66
N ASP A 43 -2.35 10.21 15.50
CA ASP A 43 -2.50 10.52 16.90
C ASP A 43 -3.07 11.94 16.89
N GLU A 44 -4.39 12.05 16.93
CA GLU A 44 -5.09 13.26 17.28
C GLU A 44 -4.80 13.40 18.77
N GLU A 45 -3.56 13.85 19.06
CA GLU A 45 -3.26 14.71 20.19
C GLU A 45 -4.31 15.81 20.16
N ASP A 46 -5.41 15.64 20.90
CA ASP A 46 -6.25 16.75 21.31
C ASP A 46 -6.92 16.43 22.67
N GLU A 47 -6.26 16.99 23.69
CA GLU A 47 -6.69 17.36 25.06
C GLU A 47 -6.62 16.34 26.22
#